data_AF-A0A935BS24-F1
#
_entry.id   AF-A0A935BS24-F1
#
_cell.length_a   1.000
_cell.length_b   1.000
_cell.length_c   1.000
_cell.angle_alpha   90.00
_cell.angle_beta   90.00
_cell.angle_gamma   90.00
#
_symmetry.space_group_name_H-M   'P 1'
#
loop_
_entity.id
_entity.type
_entity.pdbx_description
1 polymer ?
#
loop_
_entity_poly.entity_id
_entity_poly.type
_entity_poly.pdbx_seq_one_letter_code
_entity_poly.pdbx_strand_id
1 'polypeptide(L)'
;MKNSIHHPRPLLVALAAAFLSLPAGAATFTVNNAGDAADATPGDGNCATAGAVCTLRAAIEEANALAGADNIHFNIVGGGAVTISKTTDLPNITSVIHIDGTTQPGASANTLATGNNAVLLIRYDGGASSGNGFHFTVGSGGSSLRGLILSGHTANAILVDFSAGTTIAGNFIGTDATGTNLHNNNGIFMLDDADNHMIGGPNPADRNVIANNLTTGITVGNATSLGNTLRNNYIGTAPDGVTARRNGLYGIFINSAPASIVRDNVITSENAAIIVSNGGTNQTSILGNLIGVGADGAANLGGYRGIHVTSGNSGAPQMTTIGGVAAGEGNVIANMTDAGIFVDRTSLAHPYPTNVLIRGNSIHGNGGMGIDLADSASATGVGVPNANDANDADTGANDFQNFPIPTSATTDGVTTTVALAYGSYAVGIFPWMSIPRRVATATGTGRAASFWARRASQPTATAKPASRSRGCRRPR
;
A
#
# COMPACT_ATOMS: atom_id res chain seq x y z
N MET A 1 -21.50 68.48 45.07
CA MET A 1 -20.68 67.69 44.13
C MET A 1 -19.90 66.68 44.97
N LYS A 2 -20.24 65.40 44.89
CA LYS A 2 -19.66 64.33 45.71
C LYS A 2 -18.34 63.85 45.07
N ASN A 3 -17.22 63.99 45.77
CA ASN A 3 -15.93 63.40 45.39
C ASN A 3 -15.93 61.91 45.77
N SER A 4 -15.85 61.01 44.78
CA SER A 4 -15.50 59.60 45.00
C SER A 4 -14.00 59.42 44.90
N ILE A 5 -13.39 58.91 45.97
CA ILE A 5 -12.01 58.47 46.02
C ILE A 5 -12.01 56.97 45.70
N HIS A 6 -11.42 56.58 44.57
CA HIS A 6 -11.18 55.18 44.21
C HIS A 6 -9.90 54.68 44.90
N HIS A 7 -10.02 53.65 45.75
CA HIS A 7 -8.89 52.87 46.23
C HIS A 7 -8.46 51.84 45.15
N PRO A 8 -7.16 51.69 44.84
CA PRO A 8 -6.69 50.61 43.98
C PRO A 8 -6.65 49.27 44.74
N ARG A 9 -7.17 48.22 44.10
CA ARG A 9 -7.06 46.82 44.56
C ARG A 9 -5.66 46.28 44.24
N PRO A 10 -5.00 45.50 45.12
CA PRO A 10 -3.70 44.93 44.81
C PRO A 10 -3.83 43.82 43.76
N LEU A 11 -3.04 43.93 42.70
CA LEU A 11 -2.89 42.92 41.66
C LEU A 11 -2.03 41.79 42.23
N LEU A 12 -2.64 40.61 42.48
CA LEU A 12 -1.90 39.40 42.81
C LEU A 12 -1.16 38.95 41.53
N VAL A 13 0.16 39.15 41.49
CA VAL A 13 1.01 38.57 40.44
C VAL A 13 1.21 37.10 40.78
N ALA A 14 0.46 36.22 40.12
CA ALA A 14 0.73 34.79 40.15
C ALA A 14 2.04 34.54 39.40
N LEU A 15 3.10 34.21 40.14
CA LEU A 15 4.36 33.76 39.60
C LEU A 15 4.16 32.35 39.01
N ALA A 16 3.79 32.29 37.73
CA ALA A 16 3.77 31.04 36.99
C ALA A 16 5.22 30.56 36.83
N ALA A 17 5.62 29.59 37.64
CA ALA A 17 6.86 28.85 37.41
C ALA A 17 6.71 28.12 36.07
N ALA A 18 7.33 28.66 35.02
CA ALA A 18 7.55 27.93 33.80
C ALA A 18 8.51 26.77 34.14
N PHE A 19 7.95 25.60 34.42
CA PHE A 19 8.71 24.36 34.35
C PHE A 19 9.18 24.23 32.90
N LEU A 20 10.45 24.57 32.68
CA LEU A 20 11.18 24.13 31.50
C LEU A 20 11.20 22.60 31.58
N SER A 21 10.25 21.95 30.90
CA SER A 21 10.35 20.53 30.62
C SER A 21 11.61 20.34 29.78
N LEU A 22 12.66 19.81 30.39
CA LEU A 22 13.76 19.24 29.63
C LEU A 22 13.16 18.25 28.63
N PRO A 23 13.61 18.22 27.37
CA PRO A 23 13.15 17.21 26.43
C PRO A 23 13.40 15.84 27.08
N ALA A 24 12.33 15.08 27.30
CA ALA A 24 12.46 13.73 27.82
C ALA A 24 13.34 12.95 26.84
N GLY A 25 14.45 12.43 27.34
CA GLY A 25 15.42 11.71 26.51
C GLY A 25 14.83 10.38 26.07
N ALA A 26 14.92 10.06 24.79
CA ALA A 26 14.54 8.76 24.25
C ALA A 26 15.37 7.65 24.91
N ALA A 27 14.69 6.72 25.61
CA ALA A 27 15.28 5.52 26.15
C ALA A 27 15.49 4.47 25.05
N THR A 28 16.29 3.43 25.37
CA THR A 28 16.44 2.26 24.50
C THR A 28 16.32 1.00 25.34
N PHE A 29 15.25 0.23 25.10
CA PHE A 29 15.01 -1.05 25.75
C PHE A 29 15.46 -2.18 24.82
N THR A 30 16.35 -3.04 25.31
CA THR A 30 16.89 -4.15 24.53
C THR A 30 16.25 -5.45 24.96
N VAL A 31 15.33 -5.95 24.13
CA VAL A 31 14.70 -7.27 24.29
C VAL A 31 15.79 -8.33 24.18
N ASN A 32 16.01 -9.06 25.27
CA ASN A 32 17.06 -10.09 25.38
C ASN A 32 16.50 -11.50 25.64
N ASN A 33 15.18 -11.62 25.76
CA ASN A 33 14.49 -12.88 26.02
C ASN A 33 13.21 -13.01 25.18
N ALA A 34 12.93 -14.23 24.71
CA ALA A 34 11.80 -14.54 23.85
C ALA A 34 10.47 -14.82 24.58
N GLY A 35 10.49 -14.78 25.92
CA GLY A 35 9.29 -14.91 26.74
C GLY A 35 8.32 -13.73 26.59
N ASP A 36 7.16 -13.86 27.21
CA ASP A 36 6.05 -12.89 27.13
C ASP A 36 5.62 -12.40 28.53
N ALA A 37 6.49 -12.50 29.53
CA ALA A 37 6.21 -11.97 30.86
C ALA A 37 6.19 -10.43 30.85
N ALA A 38 5.34 -9.84 31.70
CA ALA A 38 5.23 -8.40 31.91
C ALA A 38 6.44 -7.83 32.65
N ASP A 39 6.66 -6.53 32.50
CA ASP A 39 7.59 -5.75 33.29
C ASP A 39 7.21 -5.79 34.78
N ALA A 40 8.20 -5.85 35.67
CA ALA A 40 7.98 -5.91 37.11
C ALA A 40 7.55 -4.55 37.70
N THR A 41 8.03 -3.44 37.13
CA THR A 41 7.79 -2.07 37.59
C THR A 41 7.77 -1.08 36.42
N PRO A 42 6.69 -1.05 35.61
CA PRO A 42 6.58 -0.12 34.48
C PRO A 42 6.84 1.34 34.87
N GLY A 43 7.74 2.00 34.14
CA GLY A 43 8.09 3.42 34.26
C GLY A 43 9.28 3.69 35.18
N ASP A 44 10.03 2.67 35.60
CA ASP A 44 11.23 2.82 36.44
C ASP A 44 12.54 3.06 35.64
N GLY A 45 12.44 3.09 34.31
CA GLY A 45 13.55 3.24 33.37
C GLY A 45 14.25 1.94 33.01
N ASN A 46 13.79 0.78 33.49
CA ASN A 46 14.48 -0.48 33.36
C ASN A 46 13.55 -1.62 32.92
N CYS A 47 13.61 -1.97 31.64
CA CYS A 47 12.91 -3.15 31.11
C CYS A 47 13.38 -4.44 31.79
N ALA A 48 12.59 -4.95 32.74
CA ALA A 48 12.88 -6.16 33.47
C ALA A 48 11.60 -6.81 34.01
N THR A 49 11.36 -8.03 33.54
CA THR A 49 10.40 -8.94 34.17
C THR A 49 10.85 -9.34 35.58
N ALA A 50 9.98 -10.00 36.36
CA ALA A 50 10.35 -10.58 37.66
C ALA A 50 11.54 -11.57 37.59
N GLY A 51 11.85 -12.11 36.40
CA GLY A 51 13.01 -12.96 36.13
C GLY A 51 14.29 -12.20 35.72
N ALA A 52 14.31 -10.86 35.84
CA ALA A 52 15.41 -9.98 35.44
C ALA A 52 15.83 -10.11 33.96
N VAL A 53 14.85 -10.35 33.08
CA VAL A 53 15.03 -10.35 31.63
C VAL A 53 14.07 -9.36 30.97
N CYS A 54 14.46 -8.80 29.83
CA CYS A 54 13.64 -7.87 29.05
C CYS A 54 12.95 -8.64 27.91
N THR A 55 11.63 -8.74 27.99
CA THR A 55 10.76 -9.31 26.94
C THR A 55 10.22 -8.18 26.05
N LEU A 56 9.65 -8.51 24.89
CA LEU A 56 8.98 -7.51 24.05
C LEU A 56 7.81 -6.83 24.80
N ARG A 57 7.04 -7.60 25.58
CA ARG A 57 5.97 -7.07 26.42
C ARG A 57 6.51 -6.07 27.43
N ALA A 58 7.51 -6.46 28.22
CA ALA A 58 8.10 -5.59 29.23
C ALA A 58 8.65 -4.29 28.61
N ALA A 59 9.30 -4.39 27.44
CA ALA A 59 9.83 -3.22 26.74
C ALA A 59 8.72 -2.24 26.29
N ILE A 60 7.57 -2.76 25.85
CA ILE A 60 6.41 -1.93 25.49
C ILE A 60 5.78 -1.30 26.73
N GLU A 61 5.61 -2.07 27.82
CA GLU A 61 5.05 -1.55 29.07
C GLU A 61 5.91 -0.42 29.64
N GLU A 62 7.23 -0.59 29.60
CA GLU A 62 8.19 0.40 30.06
C GLU A 62 8.16 1.66 29.19
N ALA A 63 8.24 1.51 27.86
CA ALA A 63 8.18 2.64 26.92
C ALA A 63 6.84 3.38 26.93
N ASN A 64 5.72 2.70 27.21
CA ASN A 64 4.41 3.34 27.38
C ASN A 64 4.33 4.16 28.68
N ALA A 65 5.05 3.76 29.73
CA ALA A 65 5.02 4.40 31.04
C ALA A 65 5.99 5.60 31.14
N LEU A 66 6.92 5.73 30.18
CA LEU A 66 7.88 6.82 30.12
C LEU A 66 7.49 7.90 29.11
N ALA A 67 8.01 9.10 29.34
CA ALA A 67 7.93 10.18 28.36
C ALA A 67 9.13 10.08 27.42
N GLY A 68 8.89 10.17 26.11
CA GLY A 68 9.94 10.12 25.11
C GLY A 68 9.46 9.47 23.81
N ALA A 69 10.33 9.52 22.80
CA ALA A 69 10.21 8.70 21.60
C ALA A 69 11.18 7.52 21.75
N ASP A 70 10.76 6.50 22.48
CA ASP A 70 11.64 5.43 22.95
C ASP A 70 11.92 4.39 21.86
N ASN A 71 13.05 3.70 21.99
CA ASN A 71 13.48 2.68 21.04
C ASN A 71 13.39 1.28 21.67
N ILE A 72 12.87 0.32 20.92
CA ILE A 72 12.89 -1.10 21.27
C ILE A 72 13.80 -1.82 20.28
N HIS A 73 14.93 -2.29 20.79
CA HIS A 73 15.92 -3.07 20.07
C HIS A 73 15.89 -4.53 20.51
N PHE A 74 16.51 -5.40 19.73
CA PHE A 74 16.58 -6.84 19.98
C PHE A 74 18.04 -7.28 20.05
N ASN A 75 18.35 -8.05 21.09
CA ASN A 75 19.61 -8.78 21.25
C ASN A 75 19.31 -10.08 22.01
N ILE A 76 18.41 -10.89 21.46
CA ILE A 76 18.04 -12.16 22.07
C ILE A 76 19.18 -13.14 21.88
N VAL A 77 19.62 -13.73 23.00
CA VAL A 77 20.79 -14.61 23.07
C VAL A 77 20.63 -15.80 22.10
N GLY A 78 21.69 -16.07 21.32
CA GLY A 78 21.73 -17.17 20.34
C GLY A 78 21.83 -16.71 18.88
N GLY A 79 21.52 -15.45 18.57
CA GLY A 79 21.81 -14.81 17.26
C GLY A 79 21.11 -15.43 16.04
N GLY A 80 20.14 -16.32 16.26
CA GLY A 80 19.39 -17.01 15.20
C GLY A 80 17.97 -16.48 15.05
N ALA A 81 17.17 -17.18 14.25
CA ALA A 81 15.74 -16.94 14.17
C ALA A 81 15.08 -17.27 15.52
N VAL A 82 14.32 -16.33 16.06
CA VAL A 82 13.62 -16.41 17.34
C VAL A 82 12.14 -16.16 17.11
N THR A 83 11.32 -17.02 17.70
CA THR A 83 9.88 -16.81 17.78
C THR A 83 9.51 -16.35 19.18
N ILE A 84 8.86 -15.18 19.27
CA ILE A 84 8.18 -14.67 20.45
C ILE A 84 6.70 -15.00 20.28
N SER A 85 6.18 -15.91 21.09
CA SER A 85 4.77 -16.30 21.05
C SER A 85 4.01 -15.63 22.17
N LYS A 86 2.93 -14.91 21.83
CA LYS A 86 2.12 -14.23 22.83
C LYS A 86 1.26 -15.20 23.63
N THR A 87 1.16 -14.96 24.93
CA THR A 87 0.25 -15.64 25.86
C THR A 87 -1.08 -14.90 25.97
N THR A 88 -1.02 -13.57 25.97
CA THR A 88 -2.14 -12.62 25.88
C THR A 88 -1.82 -11.55 24.84
N ASP A 89 -2.78 -10.71 24.45
CA ASP A 89 -2.47 -9.57 23.58
C ASP A 89 -1.38 -8.68 24.21
N LEU A 90 -0.47 -8.16 23.39
CA LEU A 90 0.49 -7.14 23.84
C LEU A 90 -0.27 -5.91 24.35
N PRO A 91 0.29 -5.15 25.30
CA PRO A 91 -0.25 -3.85 25.64
C PRO A 91 -0.31 -2.98 24.39
N ASN A 92 -1.38 -2.19 24.26
CA ASN A 92 -1.49 -1.22 23.19
C ASN A 92 -0.31 -0.23 23.27
N ILE A 93 0.19 0.21 22.13
CA ILE A 93 1.22 1.24 22.04
C ILE A 93 0.52 2.59 22.18
N THR A 94 0.81 3.29 23.27
CA THR A 94 0.17 4.56 23.68
C THR A 94 1.14 5.72 23.78
N SER A 95 2.43 5.49 23.51
CA SER A 95 3.47 6.50 23.36
C SER A 95 4.19 6.34 22.03
N VAL A 96 5.06 7.28 21.68
CA VAL A 96 5.87 7.19 20.45
C VAL A 96 6.96 6.14 20.65
N ILE A 97 6.83 4.99 19.97
CA ILE A 97 7.78 3.87 20.10
C ILE A 97 8.35 3.51 18.73
N HIS A 98 9.67 3.35 18.67
CA HIS A 98 10.40 2.86 17.50
C HIS A 98 10.89 1.43 17.74
N ILE A 99 10.20 0.45 17.15
CA ILE A 99 10.51 -0.97 17.26
C ILE A 99 11.30 -1.42 16.02
N ASP A 100 12.53 -1.88 16.20
CA ASP A 100 13.41 -2.28 15.10
C ASP A 100 13.99 -3.69 15.29
N GLY A 101 13.34 -4.66 14.64
CA GLY A 101 13.79 -6.06 14.59
C GLY A 101 15.10 -6.29 13.84
N THR A 102 15.56 -5.34 13.02
CA THR A 102 16.85 -5.46 12.31
C THR A 102 18.05 -5.29 13.23
N THR A 103 17.83 -4.86 14.47
CA THR A 103 18.86 -4.76 15.50
C THR A 103 19.28 -6.11 16.07
N GLN A 104 18.47 -7.17 15.89
CA GLN A 104 18.85 -8.53 16.27
C GLN A 104 20.13 -8.96 15.54
N PRO A 105 21.17 -9.42 16.24
CA PRO A 105 22.41 -9.87 15.60
C PRO A 105 22.15 -10.93 14.52
N GLY A 106 22.66 -10.68 13.31
CA GLY A 106 22.47 -11.53 12.13
C GLY A 106 21.33 -11.11 11.20
N ALA A 107 20.47 -10.18 11.63
CA ALA A 107 19.43 -9.62 10.79
C ALA A 107 20.00 -8.59 9.80
N SER A 108 19.30 -8.37 8.68
CA SER A 108 19.66 -7.36 7.71
C SER A 108 18.44 -6.83 6.97
N ALA A 109 18.41 -5.53 6.71
CA ALA A 109 17.38 -4.92 5.87
C ALA A 109 17.54 -5.33 4.39
N ASN A 110 16.47 -5.18 3.62
CA ASN A 110 16.49 -5.42 2.18
C ASN A 110 17.35 -4.38 1.45
N THR A 111 18.17 -4.85 0.52
CA THR A 111 19.00 -4.01 -0.36
C THR A 111 18.63 -4.14 -1.83
N LEU A 112 17.74 -5.07 -2.20
CA LEU A 112 17.40 -5.33 -3.59
C LEU A 112 16.34 -4.34 -4.12
N ALA A 113 16.63 -3.72 -5.26
CA ALA A 113 15.65 -2.91 -5.99
C ALA A 113 14.43 -3.74 -6.40
N THR A 114 14.66 -4.95 -6.91
CA THR A 114 13.65 -5.95 -7.30
C THR A 114 13.87 -7.24 -6.51
N GLY A 115 12.81 -7.80 -5.92
CA GLY A 115 12.90 -8.88 -4.93
C GLY A 115 13.10 -8.35 -3.51
N ASN A 116 13.32 -9.23 -2.55
CA ASN A 116 13.59 -8.87 -1.17
C ASN A 116 14.58 -9.87 -0.56
N ASN A 117 15.74 -9.39 -0.10
CA ASN A 117 16.77 -10.19 0.56
C ASN A 117 16.93 -9.87 2.06
N ALA A 118 15.91 -9.26 2.68
CA ALA A 118 15.95 -9.03 4.12
C ALA A 118 16.10 -10.36 4.88
N VAL A 119 16.96 -10.34 5.88
CA VAL A 119 17.09 -11.42 6.86
C VAL A 119 16.39 -10.92 8.11
N LEU A 120 15.15 -11.36 8.31
CA LEU A 120 14.37 -11.04 9.50
C LEU A 120 14.44 -12.21 10.47
N LEU A 121 14.93 -11.96 11.69
CA LEU A 121 15.18 -13.00 12.69
C LEU A 121 14.17 -13.00 13.83
N ILE A 122 13.41 -11.93 14.01
CA ILE A 122 12.39 -11.86 15.06
C ILE A 122 11.03 -12.13 14.44
N ARG A 123 10.45 -13.27 14.80
CA ARG A 123 9.06 -13.60 14.53
C ARG A 123 8.22 -13.33 15.77
N TYR A 124 7.22 -12.48 15.63
CA TYR A 124 6.17 -12.32 16.62
C TYR A 124 4.94 -13.12 16.19
N ASP A 125 4.56 -14.10 17.01
CA ASP A 125 3.56 -15.11 16.70
C ASP A 125 2.33 -14.98 17.60
N GLY A 126 1.15 -15.19 17.00
CA GLY A 126 -0.14 -15.07 17.68
C GLY A 126 -0.37 -16.06 18.83
N GLY A 127 0.43 -17.13 18.93
CA GLY A 127 0.43 -18.03 20.08
C GLY A 127 -0.96 -18.58 20.43
N ALA A 128 -1.31 -18.54 21.71
CA ALA A 128 -2.58 -19.07 22.22
C ALA A 128 -3.71 -18.02 22.32
N SER A 129 -3.43 -16.76 21.99
CA SER A 129 -4.36 -15.65 22.19
C SER A 129 -5.08 -15.28 20.90
N SER A 130 -6.40 -15.14 20.98
CA SER A 130 -7.19 -14.52 19.94
C SER A 130 -7.06 -13.01 20.02
N GLY A 131 -6.58 -12.35 18.97
CA GLY A 131 -6.45 -10.89 18.97
C GLY A 131 -5.45 -10.37 17.95
N ASN A 132 -5.13 -9.09 18.06
CA ASN A 132 -4.19 -8.41 17.17
C ASN A 132 -2.73 -8.80 17.50
N GLY A 133 -1.81 -8.50 16.58
CA GLY A 133 -0.38 -8.55 16.87
C GLY A 133 0.07 -7.31 17.61
N PHE A 134 0.27 -6.22 16.87
CA PHE A 134 0.54 -4.88 17.41
C PHE A 134 -0.70 -3.99 17.29
N HIS A 135 -0.91 -3.11 18.27
CA HIS A 135 -1.99 -2.12 18.25
C HIS A 135 -1.42 -0.73 18.59
N PHE A 136 -1.36 0.14 17.59
CA PHE A 136 -1.00 1.56 17.75
C PHE A 136 -2.27 2.37 17.96
N THR A 137 -2.37 3.09 19.08
CA THR A 137 -3.58 3.86 19.44
C THR A 137 -3.25 5.29 19.86
N VAL A 138 -4.19 5.99 20.51
CA VAL A 138 -4.02 7.34 21.06
C VAL A 138 -2.66 7.49 21.75
N GLY A 139 -1.91 8.52 21.35
CA GLY A 139 -0.58 8.85 21.87
C GLY A 139 0.59 8.20 21.14
N SER A 140 0.34 7.25 20.22
CA SER A 140 1.38 6.58 19.44
C SER A 140 1.84 7.30 18.17
N GLY A 141 1.36 8.52 17.92
CA GLY A 141 1.60 9.23 16.67
C GLY A 141 3.09 9.42 16.37
N GLY A 142 3.53 9.01 15.18
CA GLY A 142 4.94 9.05 14.77
C GLY A 142 5.77 7.80 15.12
N SER A 143 5.15 6.76 15.69
CA SER A 143 5.81 5.48 15.98
C SER A 143 6.32 4.77 14.72
N SER A 144 7.19 3.77 14.89
CA SER A 144 7.61 2.91 13.77
C SER A 144 7.74 1.44 14.14
N LEU A 145 7.39 0.56 13.19
CA LEU A 145 7.59 -0.89 13.29
C LEU A 145 8.39 -1.39 12.08
N ARG A 146 9.58 -1.94 12.32
CA ARG A 146 10.47 -2.43 11.27
C ARG A 146 11.06 -3.79 11.55
N GLY A 147 11.25 -4.57 10.48
CA GLY A 147 12.13 -5.73 10.48
C GLY A 147 11.62 -6.95 11.24
N LEU A 148 10.31 -7.11 11.36
CA LEU A 148 9.68 -8.25 12.03
C LEU A 148 8.97 -9.19 11.05
N ILE A 149 8.86 -10.46 11.44
CA ILE A 149 7.91 -11.42 10.87
C ILE A 149 6.67 -11.46 11.77
N LEU A 150 5.48 -11.21 11.22
CA LEU A 150 4.21 -11.21 11.97
C LEU A 150 3.27 -12.32 11.46
N SER A 151 2.83 -13.21 12.34
CA SER A 151 2.09 -14.41 11.95
C SER A 151 1.17 -14.96 13.04
N GLY A 152 0.20 -15.78 12.64
CA GLY A 152 -0.64 -16.54 13.57
C GLY A 152 -1.68 -15.70 14.31
N HIS A 153 -1.84 -14.41 13.98
CA HIS A 153 -2.81 -13.55 14.64
C HIS A 153 -4.23 -13.82 14.10
N THR A 154 -5.17 -14.12 15.00
CA THR A 154 -6.56 -14.44 14.62
C THR A 154 -7.36 -13.21 14.19
N ALA A 155 -6.86 -12.00 14.47
CA ALA A 155 -7.40 -10.73 13.99
C ALA A 155 -6.41 -10.06 13.03
N ASN A 156 -5.94 -8.84 13.33
CA ASN A 156 -5.01 -8.12 12.47
C ASN A 156 -3.57 -8.35 12.94
N ALA A 157 -2.62 -8.54 12.02
CA ALA A 157 -1.21 -8.56 12.42
C ALA A 157 -0.79 -7.20 13.00
N ILE A 158 -1.31 -6.11 12.42
CA ILE A 158 -1.14 -4.75 12.94
C ILE A 158 -2.49 -4.02 12.86
N LEU A 159 -2.90 -3.45 13.98
CA LEU A 159 -4.03 -2.52 14.11
C LEU A 159 -3.50 -1.11 14.37
N VAL A 160 -4.08 -0.12 13.69
CA VAL A 160 -3.83 1.30 13.95
C VAL A 160 -5.16 2.03 14.04
N ASP A 161 -5.39 2.73 15.15
CA ASP A 161 -6.54 3.62 15.35
C ASP A 161 -6.12 4.88 16.11
N PHE A 162 -6.90 5.96 15.97
CA PHE A 162 -6.74 7.22 16.70
C PHE A 162 -5.29 7.73 16.79
N SER A 163 -4.52 7.54 15.73
CA SER A 163 -3.08 7.78 15.67
C SER A 163 -2.72 8.37 14.32
N ALA A 164 -1.59 9.08 14.25
CA ALA A 164 -1.13 9.67 13.01
C ALA A 164 0.36 9.47 12.77
N GLY A 165 0.76 9.27 11.53
CA GLY A 165 2.19 9.29 11.16
C GLY A 165 3.00 8.05 11.52
N THR A 166 2.37 6.96 11.96
CA THR A 166 3.05 5.66 12.14
C THR A 166 3.66 5.15 10.83
N THR A 167 4.91 4.66 10.91
CA THR A 167 5.61 4.02 9.78
C THR A 167 5.73 2.51 9.99
N ILE A 168 5.20 1.72 9.07
CA ILE A 168 5.32 0.25 9.07
C ILE A 168 6.15 -0.14 7.85
N ALA A 169 7.39 -0.61 8.06
CA ALA A 169 8.37 -0.75 6.98
C ALA A 169 9.24 -2.02 7.11
N GLY A 170 9.55 -2.68 6.00
CA GLY A 170 10.50 -3.80 5.98
C GLY A 170 10.06 -5.04 6.76
N ASN A 171 8.75 -5.22 6.98
CA ASN A 171 8.19 -6.37 7.72
C ASN A 171 7.70 -7.46 6.76
N PHE A 172 7.71 -8.72 7.21
CA PHE A 172 7.02 -9.83 6.56
C PHE A 172 5.75 -10.19 7.34
N ILE A 173 4.59 -10.10 6.71
CA ILE A 173 3.28 -10.22 7.36
C ILE A 173 2.49 -11.36 6.71
N GLY A 174 2.23 -12.41 7.50
CA GLY A 174 1.58 -13.65 7.04
C GLY A 174 2.51 -14.58 6.25
N THR A 175 3.80 -14.24 6.18
CA THR A 175 4.84 -15.02 5.49
C THR A 175 6.22 -14.85 6.11
N ASP A 176 7.20 -15.62 5.63
CA ASP A 176 8.61 -15.53 6.01
C ASP A 176 9.52 -15.38 4.76
N ALA A 177 10.85 -15.40 4.98
CA ALA A 177 11.84 -15.27 3.92
C ALA A 177 11.74 -16.35 2.81
N THR A 178 11.12 -17.49 3.09
CA THR A 178 10.91 -18.57 2.12
C THR A 178 9.58 -18.47 1.38
N GLY A 179 8.73 -17.51 1.76
CA GLY A 179 7.36 -17.41 1.24
C GLY A 179 6.42 -18.46 1.83
N THR A 180 6.74 -19.02 3.02
CA THR A 180 5.87 -19.98 3.73
C THR A 180 4.57 -19.30 4.12
N ASN A 181 3.48 -20.06 4.08
CA ASN A 181 2.19 -19.61 4.58
C ASN A 181 2.18 -19.71 6.11
N LEU A 182 2.28 -18.56 6.78
CA LEU A 182 2.14 -18.47 8.24
C LEU A 182 0.78 -17.89 8.68
N HIS A 183 0.09 -17.22 7.75
CA HIS A 183 -1.22 -16.56 7.84
C HIS A 183 -1.48 -15.66 9.06
N ASN A 184 -2.18 -14.55 8.83
CA ASN A 184 -3.01 -13.88 9.84
C ASN A 184 -4.44 -13.83 9.31
N ASN A 185 -5.42 -13.38 10.10
CA ASN A 185 -6.73 -13.08 9.51
C ASN A 185 -6.61 -11.89 8.53
N ASN A 186 -6.27 -10.68 9.02
CA ASN A 186 -5.85 -9.56 8.18
C ASN A 186 -4.36 -9.25 8.38
N GLY A 187 -3.72 -8.62 7.38
CA GLY A 187 -2.37 -8.08 7.53
C GLY A 187 -2.36 -6.79 8.37
N ILE A 188 -2.58 -5.66 7.73
CA ILE A 188 -2.60 -4.33 8.36
C ILE A 188 -4.01 -3.75 8.28
N PHE A 189 -4.51 -3.22 9.39
CA PHE A 189 -5.84 -2.63 9.46
C PHE A 189 -5.75 -1.25 10.13
N MET A 190 -6.10 -0.21 9.39
CA MET A 190 -6.11 1.19 9.85
C MET A 190 -7.56 1.68 9.86
N LEU A 191 -8.05 2.23 10.97
CA LEU A 191 -9.42 2.76 11.12
C LEU A 191 -9.46 3.94 12.09
N ASP A 192 -10.63 4.58 12.23
CA ASP A 192 -10.92 5.55 13.29
C ASP A 192 -9.85 6.65 13.47
N ASP A 193 -9.77 7.61 12.55
CA ASP A 193 -8.81 8.72 12.58
C ASP A 193 -7.33 8.25 12.56
N ALA A 194 -7.07 7.16 11.82
CA ALA A 194 -5.74 6.68 11.46
C ALA A 194 -5.20 7.48 10.27
N ASP A 195 -4.44 8.54 10.55
CA ASP A 195 -4.08 9.56 9.56
C ASP A 195 -2.60 9.56 9.17
N ASN A 196 -2.30 9.85 7.91
CA ASN A 196 -0.95 10.12 7.41
C ASN A 196 0.08 9.00 7.70
N HIS A 197 -0.35 7.75 7.77
CA HIS A 197 0.53 6.61 7.96
C HIS A 197 1.32 6.29 6.68
N MET A 198 2.54 5.77 6.87
CA MET A 198 3.37 5.26 5.78
C MET A 198 3.50 3.74 5.93
N ILE A 199 2.89 3.00 5.00
CA ILE A 199 3.07 1.56 4.88
C ILE A 199 4.05 1.30 3.75
N GLY A 200 5.27 0.96 4.14
CA GLY A 200 6.41 0.82 3.25
C GLY A 200 7.24 2.09 3.21
N GLY A 201 7.67 2.49 2.02
CA GLY A 201 8.52 3.67 1.83
C GLY A 201 9.29 3.65 0.50
N PRO A 202 9.92 4.76 0.11
CA PRO A 202 10.58 4.86 -1.19
C PRO A 202 11.80 3.95 -1.35
N ASN A 203 12.41 3.49 -0.25
CA ASN A 203 13.64 2.72 -0.31
C ASN A 203 13.37 1.21 -0.35
N PRO A 204 14.26 0.41 -0.95
CA PRO A 204 14.21 -1.05 -0.87
C PRO A 204 14.04 -1.60 0.56
N ALA A 205 14.74 -1.02 1.53
CA ALA A 205 14.71 -1.41 2.93
C ALA A 205 13.33 -1.22 3.59
N ASP A 206 12.47 -0.39 3.02
CA ASP A 206 11.15 -0.09 3.57
C ASP A 206 10.07 -1.07 3.09
N ARG A 207 10.36 -1.89 2.09
CA ARG A 207 9.40 -2.80 1.45
C ARG A 207 8.87 -3.85 2.42
N ASN A 208 7.58 -3.77 2.73
CA ASN A 208 6.89 -4.87 3.39
C ASN A 208 6.54 -5.98 2.39
N VAL A 209 6.48 -7.22 2.87
CA VAL A 209 5.93 -8.37 2.14
C VAL A 209 4.69 -8.86 2.90
N ILE A 210 3.51 -8.76 2.29
CA ILE A 210 2.22 -8.98 2.95
C ILE A 210 1.45 -10.03 2.17
N ALA A 211 1.43 -11.26 2.67
CA ALA A 211 1.01 -12.43 1.91
C ALA A 211 0.31 -13.46 2.78
N ASN A 212 -0.48 -14.33 2.15
CA ASN A 212 -1.21 -15.43 2.77
C ASN A 212 -2.14 -15.05 3.95
N ASN A 213 -2.54 -13.78 4.09
CA ASN A 213 -3.55 -13.41 5.07
C ASN A 213 -4.92 -13.95 4.60
N LEU A 214 -5.74 -14.44 5.53
CA LEU A 214 -6.99 -15.13 5.21
C LEU A 214 -8.02 -14.22 4.52
N THR A 215 -7.95 -12.91 4.78
CA THR A 215 -8.82 -11.91 4.17
C THR A 215 -8.00 -10.89 3.39
N THR A 216 -7.72 -9.72 3.96
CA THR A 216 -7.15 -8.57 3.27
C THR A 216 -5.71 -8.34 3.70
N GLY A 217 -4.85 -7.96 2.74
CA GLY A 217 -3.48 -7.56 3.03
C GLY A 217 -3.41 -6.26 3.81
N ILE A 218 -3.96 -5.18 3.26
CA ILE A 218 -4.03 -3.86 3.90
C ILE A 218 -5.45 -3.29 3.81
N THR A 219 -6.04 -2.90 4.93
CA THR A 219 -7.30 -2.15 4.97
C THR A 219 -7.05 -0.74 5.49
N VAL A 220 -7.65 0.26 4.83
CA VAL A 220 -7.65 1.68 5.23
C VAL A 220 -9.09 2.17 5.38
N GLY A 221 -9.49 2.51 6.60
CA GLY A 221 -10.74 3.20 6.96
C GLY A 221 -11.77 2.36 7.73
N ASN A 222 -13.06 2.63 7.49
CA ASN A 222 -14.27 2.36 8.32
C ASN A 222 -14.70 3.45 9.31
N ALA A 223 -13.87 4.47 9.48
CA ALA A 223 -14.21 5.84 9.90
C ALA A 223 -13.05 6.74 9.41
N THR A 224 -13.28 8.04 9.26
CA THR A 224 -12.37 9.01 8.60
C THR A 224 -10.89 8.69 8.82
N SER A 225 -10.19 8.20 7.79
CA SER A 225 -8.73 7.96 7.82
C SER A 225 -8.12 8.65 6.61
N LEU A 226 -7.34 9.70 6.84
CA LEU A 226 -6.91 10.68 5.84
C LEU A 226 -5.44 10.52 5.46
N GLY A 227 -5.14 10.61 4.17
CA GLY A 227 -3.77 10.87 3.71
C GLY A 227 -2.79 9.71 3.85
N ASN A 228 -3.28 8.49 4.06
CA ASN A 228 -2.44 7.32 4.22
C ASN A 228 -1.71 6.94 2.92
N THR A 229 -0.42 6.65 3.02
CA THR A 229 0.42 6.27 1.87
C THR A 229 0.85 4.81 1.96
N LEU A 230 0.48 4.02 0.95
CA LEU A 230 0.87 2.63 0.78
C LEU A 230 1.88 2.56 -0.37
N ARG A 231 3.17 2.40 -0.06
CA ARG A 231 4.25 2.53 -1.05
C ARG A 231 5.26 1.40 -1.06
N ASN A 232 5.59 0.90 -2.25
CA ASN A 232 6.68 -0.07 -2.47
C ASN A 232 6.53 -1.34 -1.62
N ASN A 233 5.31 -1.85 -1.49
CA ASN A 233 5.02 -3.12 -0.83
C ASN A 233 4.87 -4.24 -1.86
N TYR A 234 5.20 -5.45 -1.43
CA TYR A 234 4.86 -6.69 -2.13
C TYR A 234 3.65 -7.31 -1.45
N ILE A 235 2.52 -7.36 -2.14
CA ILE A 235 1.23 -7.74 -1.58
C ILE A 235 0.68 -8.93 -2.36
N GLY A 236 0.49 -10.04 -1.66
CA GLY A 236 0.07 -11.30 -2.25
C GLY A 236 1.19 -12.03 -3.02
N THR A 237 2.46 -11.73 -2.75
CA THR A 237 3.61 -12.43 -3.33
C THR A 237 4.56 -12.94 -2.24
N ALA A 238 5.40 -13.91 -2.58
CA ALA A 238 6.58 -14.22 -1.78
C ALA A 238 7.59 -13.04 -1.81
N PRO A 239 8.62 -13.06 -0.95
CA PRO A 239 9.66 -12.03 -0.92
C PRO A 239 10.39 -11.82 -2.26
N ASP A 240 10.41 -12.82 -3.15
CA ASP A 240 11.00 -12.69 -4.50
C ASP A 240 10.25 -11.71 -5.41
N GLY A 241 9.00 -11.34 -5.07
CA GLY A 241 8.16 -10.44 -5.86
C GLY A 241 7.63 -11.04 -7.16
N VAL A 242 7.86 -12.33 -7.43
CA VAL A 242 7.49 -13.00 -8.69
C VAL A 242 6.73 -14.32 -8.47
N THR A 243 6.68 -14.82 -7.23
CA THR A 243 5.88 -15.99 -6.85
C THR A 243 4.61 -15.55 -6.12
N ALA A 244 3.44 -15.94 -6.62
CA ALA A 244 2.16 -15.59 -5.99
C ALA A 244 1.93 -16.33 -4.64
N ARG A 245 1.47 -15.57 -3.65
CA ARG A 245 1.11 -15.95 -2.27
C ARG A 245 -0.05 -15.06 -1.78
N ARG A 246 -1.16 -15.10 -2.54
CA ARG A 246 -2.27 -14.15 -2.44
C ARG A 246 -2.87 -14.10 -1.02
N ASN A 247 -3.37 -12.92 -0.67
CA ASN A 247 -4.32 -12.78 0.43
C ASN A 247 -5.71 -13.25 -0.04
N GLY A 248 -6.52 -13.79 0.87
CA GLY A 248 -7.73 -14.54 0.54
C GLY A 248 -8.89 -13.73 -0.06
N LEU A 249 -8.90 -12.41 0.09
CA LEU A 249 -9.88 -11.52 -0.53
C LEU A 249 -9.18 -10.40 -1.32
N TYR A 250 -8.72 -9.36 -0.64
CA TYR A 250 -8.19 -8.15 -1.29
C TYR A 250 -6.70 -7.98 -1.02
N GLY A 251 -5.98 -7.40 -1.99
CA GLY A 251 -4.63 -6.90 -1.73
C GLY A 251 -4.71 -5.70 -0.80
N ILE A 252 -5.40 -4.66 -1.27
CA ILE A 252 -5.64 -3.40 -0.56
C ILE A 252 -7.14 -3.06 -0.60
N PHE A 253 -7.73 -2.74 0.54
CA PHE A 253 -9.09 -2.23 0.67
C PHE A 253 -9.10 -0.82 1.26
N ILE A 254 -9.56 0.16 0.49
CA ILE A 254 -9.75 1.55 0.93
C ILE A 254 -11.26 1.80 1.08
N ASN A 255 -11.69 2.10 2.30
CA ASN A 255 -13.09 2.21 2.67
C ASN A 255 -13.37 3.43 3.55
N SER A 256 -14.12 4.40 3.04
CA SER A 256 -14.40 5.67 3.72
C SER A 256 -13.13 6.43 4.16
N ALA A 257 -12.06 6.34 3.35
CA ALA A 257 -10.72 6.86 3.68
C ALA A 257 -10.20 7.83 2.59
N PRO A 258 -10.39 9.16 2.76
CA PRO A 258 -10.02 10.13 1.75
C PRO A 258 -8.51 10.33 1.59
N ALA A 259 -8.11 10.85 0.43
CA ALA A 259 -6.74 11.23 0.07
C ALA A 259 -5.70 10.11 0.25
N SER A 260 -6.12 8.84 0.20
CA SER A 260 -5.21 7.70 0.26
C SER A 260 -4.35 7.61 -1.00
N ILE A 261 -3.05 7.34 -0.84
CA ILE A 261 -2.09 7.22 -1.94
C ILE A 261 -1.56 5.79 -1.99
N VAL A 262 -1.84 5.07 -3.07
CA VAL A 262 -1.31 3.72 -3.33
C VAL A 262 -0.34 3.79 -4.48
N ARG A 263 0.96 3.57 -4.21
CA ARG A 263 1.97 3.73 -5.26
C ARG A 263 3.13 2.76 -5.25
N ASP A 264 3.65 2.47 -6.44
CA ASP A 264 4.87 1.69 -6.64
C ASP A 264 4.80 0.27 -6.00
N ASN A 265 3.62 -0.29 -5.77
CA ASN A 265 3.44 -1.63 -5.16
C ASN A 265 3.38 -2.75 -6.21
N VAL A 266 3.70 -3.98 -5.81
CA VAL A 266 3.44 -5.21 -6.58
C VAL A 266 2.29 -5.94 -5.91
N ILE A 267 1.19 -6.17 -6.64
CA ILE A 267 -0.06 -6.63 -6.03
C ILE A 267 -0.71 -7.76 -6.86
N THR A 268 -1.07 -8.83 -6.17
CA THR A 268 -2.01 -9.86 -6.64
C THR A 268 -2.92 -10.30 -5.49
N SER A 269 -4.13 -10.74 -5.78
CA SER A 269 -5.11 -11.16 -4.78
C SER A 269 -6.16 -12.08 -5.39
N GLU A 270 -6.93 -12.76 -4.54
CA GLU A 270 -7.99 -13.69 -4.99
C GLU A 270 -9.25 -12.97 -5.51
N ASN A 271 -9.55 -11.75 -5.04
CA ASN A 271 -10.71 -10.96 -5.51
C ASN A 271 -10.30 -9.67 -6.25
N ALA A 272 -9.93 -8.59 -5.55
CA ALA A 272 -9.46 -7.36 -6.19
C ALA A 272 -8.12 -6.92 -5.62
N ALA A 273 -7.16 -6.63 -6.51
CA ALA A 273 -5.82 -6.23 -6.07
C ALA A 273 -5.91 -4.94 -5.26
N ILE A 274 -6.68 -3.97 -5.75
CA ILE A 274 -7.07 -2.77 -5.01
C ILE A 274 -8.58 -2.58 -5.15
N ILE A 275 -9.28 -2.41 -4.03
CA ILE A 275 -10.68 -2.00 -4.00
C ILE A 275 -10.85 -0.66 -3.28
N VAL A 276 -11.59 0.26 -3.90
CA VAL A 276 -11.92 1.60 -3.40
C VAL A 276 -13.44 1.66 -3.27
N SER A 277 -13.96 1.82 -2.06
CA SER A 277 -15.40 1.68 -1.79
C SER A 277 -15.96 2.70 -0.81
N ASN A 278 -17.28 2.82 -0.79
CA ASN A 278 -18.08 3.69 0.06
C ASN A 278 -17.89 5.19 -0.18
N GLY A 279 -18.89 5.97 0.24
CA GLY A 279 -18.78 7.43 0.29
C GLY A 279 -17.74 7.87 1.32
N GLY A 280 -17.14 9.03 1.09
CA GLY A 280 -16.03 9.52 1.91
C GLY A 280 -14.66 9.06 1.44
N THR A 281 -14.56 8.02 0.60
CA THR A 281 -13.31 7.63 -0.08
C THR A 281 -13.04 8.54 -1.28
N ASN A 282 -12.69 9.78 -0.99
CA ASN A 282 -12.50 10.80 -2.01
C ASN A 282 -11.01 11.03 -2.29
N GLN A 283 -10.65 11.43 -3.50
CA GLN A 283 -9.29 11.86 -3.86
C GLN A 283 -8.21 10.77 -3.70
N THR A 284 -8.59 9.49 -3.77
CA THR A 284 -7.66 8.37 -3.77
C THR A 284 -6.78 8.40 -5.03
N SER A 285 -5.47 8.24 -4.87
CA SER A 285 -4.51 8.20 -5.97
C SER A 285 -3.83 6.84 -6.06
N ILE A 286 -3.94 6.16 -7.20
CA ILE A 286 -3.36 4.84 -7.46
C ILE A 286 -2.35 4.97 -8.61
N LEU A 287 -1.05 4.97 -8.31
CA LEU A 287 0.01 5.39 -9.23
C LEU A 287 1.16 4.38 -9.32
N GLY A 288 1.60 4.02 -10.52
CA GLY A 288 2.84 3.25 -10.71
C GLY A 288 2.84 1.83 -10.14
N ASN A 289 1.68 1.24 -9.84
CA ASN A 289 1.59 -0.11 -9.28
C ASN A 289 1.71 -1.17 -10.39
N LEU A 290 2.33 -2.31 -10.06
CA LEU A 290 2.32 -3.53 -10.87
C LEU A 290 1.25 -4.48 -10.32
N ILE A 291 0.20 -4.73 -11.09
CA ILE A 291 -1.01 -5.43 -10.68
C ILE A 291 -1.18 -6.66 -11.57
N GLY A 292 -1.10 -7.85 -10.96
CA GLY A 292 -1.08 -9.15 -11.66
C GLY A 292 0.20 -9.45 -12.46
N VAL A 293 1.20 -8.59 -12.31
CA VAL A 293 2.54 -8.71 -12.88
C VAL A 293 3.56 -8.66 -11.75
N GLY A 294 4.59 -9.51 -11.81
CA GLY A 294 5.65 -9.55 -10.81
C GLY A 294 6.54 -8.32 -10.83
N ALA A 295 7.37 -8.20 -9.79
CA ALA A 295 8.30 -7.10 -9.58
C ALA A 295 9.34 -6.93 -10.69
N ASP A 296 9.56 -7.97 -11.49
CA ASP A 296 10.40 -7.97 -12.69
C ASP A 296 9.72 -7.33 -13.92
N GLY A 297 8.42 -6.98 -13.80
CA GLY A 297 7.60 -6.45 -14.88
C GLY A 297 7.20 -7.49 -15.92
N ALA A 298 7.40 -8.79 -15.65
CA ALA A 298 7.19 -9.86 -16.63
C ALA A 298 6.48 -11.09 -16.07
N ALA A 299 6.77 -11.50 -14.83
CA ALA A 299 6.17 -12.68 -14.23
C ALA A 299 4.64 -12.53 -14.17
N ASN A 300 3.92 -13.56 -14.58
CA ASN A 300 2.47 -13.59 -14.50
C ASN A 300 2.07 -14.02 -13.08
N LEU A 301 1.63 -13.06 -12.28
CA LEU A 301 1.07 -13.35 -10.97
C LEU A 301 -0.43 -13.67 -11.05
N GLY A 302 -1.13 -13.07 -12.01
CA GLY A 302 -2.57 -13.21 -12.17
C GLY A 302 -3.38 -12.51 -11.06
N GLY A 303 -4.67 -12.78 -11.01
CA GLY A 303 -5.63 -12.24 -10.04
C GLY A 303 -7.04 -12.26 -10.62
N TYR A 304 -8.06 -11.90 -9.83
CA TYR A 304 -9.42 -11.78 -10.37
C TYR A 304 -9.66 -10.41 -11.01
N ARG A 305 -9.78 -9.33 -10.23
CA ARG A 305 -9.85 -7.93 -10.71
C ARG A 305 -8.59 -7.16 -10.36
N GLY A 306 -8.20 -6.23 -11.22
CA GLY A 306 -7.07 -5.34 -10.95
C GLY A 306 -7.45 -4.25 -9.94
N ILE A 307 -8.10 -3.19 -10.41
CA ILE A 307 -8.58 -2.08 -9.57
C ILE A 307 -10.10 -2.03 -9.65
N HIS A 308 -10.77 -2.11 -8.49
CA HIS A 308 -12.23 -2.06 -8.38
C HIS A 308 -12.66 -0.80 -7.63
N VAL A 309 -13.39 0.11 -8.30
CA VAL A 309 -13.97 1.30 -7.67
C VAL A 309 -15.48 1.13 -7.60
N THR A 310 -16.05 1.07 -6.41
CA THR A 310 -17.47 0.72 -6.23
C THR A 310 -18.18 1.57 -5.20
N SER A 311 -19.48 1.78 -5.41
CA SER A 311 -20.34 2.25 -4.32
C SER A 311 -20.45 1.22 -3.18
N GLY A 312 -20.91 1.67 -2.03
CA GLY A 312 -21.40 0.80 -0.97
C GLY A 312 -22.46 1.50 -0.12
N ASN A 313 -22.74 0.97 1.08
CA ASN A 313 -23.88 1.38 1.90
C ASN A 313 -23.84 2.87 2.32
N SER A 314 -22.66 3.48 2.33
CA SER A 314 -22.46 4.87 2.75
C SER A 314 -22.21 5.83 1.58
N GLY A 315 -22.60 5.44 0.35
CA GLY A 315 -22.42 6.25 -0.86
C GLY A 315 -21.30 5.71 -1.77
N ALA A 316 -20.74 6.57 -2.62
CA ALA A 316 -19.71 6.17 -3.59
C ALA A 316 -18.44 7.05 -3.51
N PRO A 317 -17.28 6.47 -3.85
CA PRO A 317 -16.02 7.21 -3.99
C PRO A 317 -16.11 8.31 -5.03
N GLN A 318 -15.40 9.42 -4.81
CA GLN A 318 -15.29 10.52 -5.76
C GLN A 318 -13.83 10.87 -6.03
N MET A 319 -13.53 11.41 -7.21
CA MET A 319 -12.21 11.96 -7.53
C MET A 319 -11.06 10.94 -7.41
N THR A 320 -11.33 9.66 -7.68
CA THR A 320 -10.28 8.64 -7.69
C THR A 320 -9.41 8.78 -8.93
N THR A 321 -8.10 8.90 -8.77
CA THR A 321 -7.13 8.95 -9.88
C THR A 321 -6.42 7.62 -10.02
N ILE A 322 -6.56 6.98 -11.18
CA ILE A 322 -5.90 5.73 -11.54
C ILE A 322 -4.88 6.02 -12.65
N GLY A 323 -3.63 6.08 -12.25
CA GLY A 323 -2.49 6.38 -13.10
C GLY A 323 -2.25 7.89 -13.33
N GLY A 324 -1.16 8.19 -14.02
CA GLY A 324 -0.74 9.56 -14.33
C GLY A 324 0.13 9.61 -15.58
N VAL A 325 0.40 10.82 -16.07
CA VAL A 325 1.14 11.05 -17.32
C VAL A 325 2.62 11.30 -17.10
N ALA A 326 3.06 11.55 -15.87
CA ALA A 326 4.48 11.63 -15.57
C ALA A 326 5.11 10.24 -15.54
N ALA A 327 6.44 10.20 -15.73
CA ALA A 327 7.19 8.95 -15.71
C ALA A 327 7.00 8.22 -14.37
N GLY A 328 6.61 6.94 -14.43
CA GLY A 328 6.38 6.11 -13.25
C GLY A 328 5.01 6.27 -12.60
N GLU A 329 4.12 7.13 -13.09
CA GLU A 329 2.77 7.27 -12.52
C GLU A 329 1.76 6.27 -13.11
N GLY A 330 2.01 5.75 -14.30
CA GLY A 330 1.14 4.77 -14.95
C GLY A 330 1.19 3.39 -14.27
N ASN A 331 0.04 2.83 -13.91
CA ASN A 331 -0.02 1.45 -13.42
C ASN A 331 0.14 0.46 -14.58
N VAL A 332 0.70 -0.72 -14.29
CA VAL A 332 0.65 -1.88 -15.18
C VAL A 332 -0.34 -2.88 -14.61
N ILE A 333 -1.40 -3.18 -15.35
CA ILE A 333 -2.52 -4.02 -14.90
C ILE A 333 -2.69 -5.14 -15.92
N ALA A 334 -2.29 -6.34 -15.56
CA ALA A 334 -2.34 -7.46 -16.48
C ALA A 334 -2.65 -8.80 -15.82
N ASN A 335 -3.01 -9.76 -16.66
CA ASN A 335 -3.26 -11.15 -16.27
C ASN A 335 -4.42 -11.35 -15.28
N MET A 336 -5.34 -10.38 -15.21
CA MET A 336 -6.58 -10.51 -14.43
C MET A 336 -7.51 -11.50 -15.13
N THR A 337 -8.24 -12.33 -14.39
CA THR A 337 -9.23 -13.23 -15.00
C THR A 337 -10.52 -12.49 -15.37
N ASP A 338 -10.79 -11.37 -14.71
CA ASP A 338 -11.88 -10.42 -15.01
C ASP A 338 -11.28 -9.09 -15.53
N ALA A 339 -11.92 -7.95 -15.24
CA ALA A 339 -11.50 -6.65 -15.71
C ALA A 339 -10.20 -6.16 -15.08
N GLY A 340 -9.44 -5.39 -15.87
CA GLY A 340 -8.27 -4.67 -15.37
C GLY A 340 -8.67 -3.57 -14.39
N ILE A 341 -9.55 -2.68 -14.83
CA ILE A 341 -10.19 -1.66 -13.99
C ILE A 341 -11.70 -1.87 -14.09
N PHE A 342 -12.36 -2.06 -12.95
CA PHE A 342 -13.80 -2.25 -12.83
C PHE A 342 -14.39 -1.09 -12.02
N VAL A 343 -15.35 -0.35 -12.58
CA VAL A 343 -16.03 0.76 -11.90
C VAL A 343 -17.53 0.49 -11.93
N ASP A 344 -18.14 0.37 -10.75
CA ASP A 344 -19.56 0.00 -10.65
C ASP A 344 -20.27 0.59 -9.42
N ARG A 345 -21.54 0.23 -9.29
CA ARG A 345 -22.33 0.41 -8.07
C ARG A 345 -22.93 -0.92 -7.62
N THR A 346 -23.13 -1.06 -6.31
CA THR A 346 -23.60 -2.30 -5.68
C THR A 346 -25.11 -2.45 -5.61
N SER A 347 -25.88 -1.36 -5.74
CA SER A 347 -27.35 -1.43 -5.76
C SER A 347 -27.96 -0.26 -6.53
N LEU A 348 -29.22 -0.40 -6.98
CA LEU A 348 -29.95 0.67 -7.67
C LEU A 348 -30.16 1.90 -6.77
N ALA A 349 -30.11 1.72 -5.45
CA ALA A 349 -30.25 2.78 -4.46
C ALA A 349 -28.94 3.53 -4.17
N HIS A 350 -27.79 2.97 -4.58
CA HIS A 350 -26.49 3.59 -4.37
C HIS A 350 -26.11 4.49 -5.56
N PRO A 351 -25.43 5.64 -5.31
CA PRO A 351 -24.89 6.46 -6.39
C PRO A 351 -23.72 5.76 -7.07
N TYR A 352 -23.41 6.17 -8.30
CA TYR A 352 -22.19 5.74 -8.98
C TYR A 352 -20.95 6.45 -8.42
N PRO A 353 -19.76 5.83 -8.48
CA PRO A 353 -18.50 6.54 -8.37
C PRO A 353 -18.41 7.63 -9.45
N THR A 354 -18.00 8.83 -9.07
CA THR A 354 -17.89 9.98 -10.00
C THR A 354 -16.47 10.55 -10.01
N ASN A 355 -16.13 11.22 -11.11
CA ASN A 355 -14.79 11.82 -11.31
C ASN A 355 -13.65 10.79 -11.17
N VAL A 356 -13.84 9.56 -11.64
CA VAL A 356 -12.77 8.57 -11.71
C VAL A 356 -11.89 8.88 -12.92
N LEU A 357 -10.67 9.39 -12.67
CA LEU A 357 -9.72 9.76 -13.71
C LEU A 357 -8.78 8.60 -14.01
N ILE A 358 -8.90 7.99 -15.20
CA ILE A 358 -8.05 6.86 -15.64
C ILE A 358 -7.10 7.34 -16.74
N ARG A 359 -5.78 7.36 -16.50
CA ARG A 359 -4.80 7.86 -17.47
C ARG A 359 -3.41 7.25 -17.32
N GLY A 360 -2.69 7.11 -18.44
CA GLY A 360 -1.29 6.67 -18.45
C GLY A 360 -1.03 5.22 -18.04
N ASN A 361 -2.07 4.42 -17.83
CA ASN A 361 -1.94 3.00 -17.46
C ASN A 361 -1.62 2.12 -18.67
N SER A 362 -0.92 1.00 -18.43
CA SER A 362 -0.80 -0.12 -19.36
C SER A 362 -1.71 -1.25 -18.89
N ILE A 363 -2.72 -1.58 -19.68
CA ILE A 363 -3.73 -2.59 -19.32
C ILE A 363 -3.80 -3.64 -20.43
N HIS A 364 -3.44 -4.88 -20.13
CA HIS A 364 -3.31 -5.92 -21.16
C HIS A 364 -3.42 -7.34 -20.62
N GLY A 365 -3.68 -8.33 -21.48
CA GLY A 365 -3.65 -9.74 -21.09
C GLY A 365 -4.69 -10.14 -20.03
N ASN A 366 -5.73 -9.33 -19.81
CA ASN A 366 -6.83 -9.64 -18.91
C ASN A 366 -7.88 -10.49 -19.63
N GLY A 367 -8.52 -11.40 -18.89
CA GLY A 367 -9.60 -12.27 -19.34
C GLY A 367 -10.92 -11.55 -19.52
N GLY A 368 -11.15 -10.46 -18.77
CA GLY A 368 -12.26 -9.52 -18.95
C GLY A 368 -11.90 -8.32 -19.83
N MET A 369 -12.62 -7.21 -19.66
CA MET A 369 -12.33 -5.95 -20.34
C MET A 369 -11.13 -5.23 -19.69
N GLY A 370 -10.42 -4.39 -20.45
CA GLY A 370 -9.35 -3.58 -19.88
C GLY A 370 -9.89 -2.60 -18.84
N ILE A 371 -10.89 -1.82 -19.24
CA ILE A 371 -11.67 -0.95 -18.38
C ILE A 371 -13.13 -1.36 -18.58
N ASP A 372 -13.83 -1.57 -17.48
CA ASP A 372 -15.24 -1.94 -17.43
C ASP A 372 -15.98 -0.96 -16.53
N LEU A 373 -16.85 -0.16 -17.14
CA LEU A 373 -17.75 0.76 -16.45
C LEU A 373 -19.11 0.07 -16.43
N ALA A 374 -19.43 -0.58 -15.32
CA ALA A 374 -20.58 -1.47 -15.20
C ALA A 374 -21.66 -0.90 -14.29
N ASP A 375 -22.87 -1.42 -14.45
CA ASP A 375 -23.91 -1.37 -13.42
C ASP A 375 -24.15 -2.76 -12.86
N SER A 376 -23.37 -3.15 -11.85
CA SER A 376 -23.55 -4.44 -11.15
C SER A 376 -24.89 -4.56 -10.44
N ALA A 377 -25.62 -3.46 -10.25
CA ALA A 377 -26.97 -3.47 -9.71
C ALA A 377 -28.05 -3.75 -10.78
N SER A 378 -27.70 -3.71 -12.07
CA SER A 378 -28.60 -4.02 -13.18
C SER A 378 -28.24 -5.37 -13.81
N ALA A 379 -29.24 -6.22 -14.01
CA ALA A 379 -29.08 -7.52 -14.67
C ALA A 379 -28.57 -7.44 -16.13
N THR A 380 -28.53 -6.23 -16.72
CA THR A 380 -28.12 -5.98 -18.10
C THR A 380 -26.76 -5.27 -18.22
N GLY A 381 -26.08 -4.94 -17.11
CA GLY A 381 -24.98 -3.96 -17.09
C GLY A 381 -23.58 -4.47 -16.72
N VAL A 382 -23.36 -5.79 -16.55
CA VAL A 382 -22.04 -6.35 -16.19
C VAL A 382 -21.43 -7.08 -17.38
N GLY A 383 -20.21 -6.71 -17.78
CA GLY A 383 -19.41 -7.46 -18.75
C GLY A 383 -19.86 -7.34 -20.21
N VAL A 384 -20.71 -6.36 -20.54
CA VAL A 384 -21.12 -6.04 -21.91
C VAL A 384 -20.67 -4.62 -22.22
N PRO A 385 -19.90 -4.37 -23.30
CA PRO A 385 -19.66 -3.01 -23.75
C PRO A 385 -20.99 -2.32 -24.05
N ASN A 386 -21.26 -1.16 -23.45
CA ASN A 386 -22.43 -0.37 -23.84
C ASN A 386 -22.29 0.00 -25.33
N ALA A 387 -23.39 -0.16 -26.08
CA ALA A 387 -23.39 0.07 -27.51
C ALA A 387 -23.23 1.57 -27.80
N ASN A 388 -22.44 1.94 -28.83
CA ASN A 388 -22.34 3.34 -29.23
C ASN A 388 -23.61 3.79 -29.98
N ASP A 389 -24.65 4.16 -29.24
CA ASP A 389 -25.92 4.65 -29.77
C ASP A 389 -25.98 6.19 -29.84
N ALA A 390 -26.99 6.70 -30.56
CA ALA A 390 -27.15 8.13 -30.81
C ALA A 390 -28.03 8.77 -29.73
N ASN A 391 -27.55 9.86 -29.10
CA ASN A 391 -28.16 10.59 -27.97
C ASN A 391 -28.22 9.77 -26.66
N ASP A 392 -27.09 9.58 -25.99
CA ASP A 392 -26.98 8.75 -24.77
C ASP A 392 -27.92 9.22 -23.64
N ALA A 393 -28.94 8.40 -23.38
CA ALA A 393 -29.84 8.54 -22.22
C ALA A 393 -29.32 7.76 -20.99
N ASP A 394 -28.16 7.13 -21.12
CA ASP A 394 -27.55 6.30 -20.09
C ASP A 394 -27.09 7.15 -18.91
N THR A 395 -27.24 6.60 -17.70
CA THR A 395 -26.85 7.24 -16.44
C THR A 395 -25.93 6.30 -15.67
N GLY A 396 -24.73 6.76 -15.30
CA GLY A 396 -23.65 5.86 -14.89
C GLY A 396 -22.35 6.52 -14.45
N ALA A 397 -21.34 5.73 -14.09
CA ALA A 397 -19.97 6.24 -13.95
C ALA A 397 -19.49 6.77 -15.31
N ASN A 398 -19.10 8.04 -15.36
CA ASN A 398 -18.83 8.78 -16.61
C ASN A 398 -20.02 8.75 -17.59
N ASP A 399 -21.25 8.79 -17.09
CA ASP A 399 -22.51 8.68 -17.85
C ASP A 399 -22.57 7.47 -18.80
N PHE A 400 -21.80 6.41 -18.49
CA PHE A 400 -21.58 5.28 -19.39
C PHE A 400 -21.12 5.68 -20.80
N GLN A 401 -20.52 6.87 -20.95
CA GLN A 401 -20.10 7.44 -22.23
C GLN A 401 -19.31 6.42 -23.05
N ASN A 402 -19.73 6.32 -24.30
CA ASN A 402 -19.22 5.37 -25.27
C ASN A 402 -17.71 5.54 -25.52
N PHE A 403 -17.06 4.48 -25.97
CA PHE A 403 -15.66 4.54 -26.38
C PHE A 403 -15.50 5.34 -27.68
N PRO A 404 -14.42 6.14 -27.83
CA PRO A 404 -14.14 6.81 -29.09
C PRO A 404 -13.89 5.75 -30.18
N ILE A 405 -14.50 5.92 -31.36
CA ILE A 405 -14.31 5.03 -32.49
C ILE A 405 -13.02 5.44 -33.22
N PRO A 406 -12.00 4.56 -33.32
CA PRO A 406 -10.84 4.85 -34.15
C PRO A 406 -11.26 4.98 -35.61
N THR A 407 -11.06 6.14 -36.21
CA THR A 407 -11.36 6.38 -37.62
C THR A 407 -10.14 6.19 -38.51
N SER A 408 -8.95 6.36 -37.97
CA SER A 408 -7.71 5.96 -38.64
C SER A 408 -6.59 5.77 -37.62
N ALA A 409 -5.59 4.98 -37.98
CA ALA A 409 -4.30 4.95 -37.30
C ALA A 409 -3.21 5.11 -38.36
N THR A 410 -2.52 6.25 -38.34
CA THR A 410 -1.37 6.51 -39.21
C THR A 410 -0.10 6.40 -38.40
N THR A 411 0.93 5.79 -38.98
CA THR A 411 2.25 5.72 -38.36
C THR A 411 3.29 6.26 -39.31
N ASP A 412 4.20 7.08 -38.80
CA ASP A 412 5.33 7.64 -39.54
C ASP A 412 6.65 6.89 -39.25
N GLY A 413 6.57 5.76 -38.56
CA GLY A 413 7.72 4.96 -38.13
C GLY A 413 8.31 5.36 -36.77
N VAL A 414 7.85 6.48 -36.17
CA VAL A 414 8.26 6.94 -34.83
C VAL A 414 7.04 7.13 -33.91
N THR A 415 5.95 7.63 -34.46
CA THR A 415 4.71 7.96 -33.77
C THR A 415 3.57 7.20 -34.44
N THR A 416 2.65 6.68 -33.64
CA THR A 416 1.35 6.20 -34.14
C THR A 416 0.31 7.22 -33.73
N THR A 417 -0.27 7.91 -34.70
CA THR A 417 -1.38 8.84 -34.51
C THR A 417 -2.68 8.09 -34.76
N VAL A 418 -3.56 8.03 -33.77
CA VAL A 418 -4.89 7.46 -33.90
C VAL A 418 -5.90 8.61 -33.98
N ALA A 419 -6.59 8.74 -35.11
CA ALA A 419 -7.74 9.62 -35.22
C ALA A 419 -8.96 8.95 -34.60
N LEU A 420 -9.72 9.70 -33.83
CA LEU A 420 -10.89 9.24 -33.10
C LEU A 420 -12.11 10.03 -33.56
N ALA A 421 -13.25 9.36 -33.78
CA ALA A 421 -14.55 9.99 -33.86
C ALA A 421 -15.26 9.87 -32.51
N TYR A 422 -15.86 10.98 -32.07
CA TYR A 422 -16.71 11.06 -30.89
C TYR A 422 -18.15 11.16 -31.36
N GLY A 423 -19.00 10.21 -30.99
CA GLY A 423 -20.41 10.14 -31.39
C GLY A 423 -21.34 11.07 -30.59
N SER A 424 -20.90 11.55 -29.42
CA SER A 424 -21.66 12.44 -28.53
C SER A 424 -20.78 13.56 -27.98
N TYR A 425 -21.39 14.72 -27.73
CA TYR A 425 -20.72 15.97 -27.35
C TYR A 425 -20.57 16.05 -25.82
N ALA A 426 -19.38 15.73 -25.27
CA ALA A 426 -18.70 16.47 -24.20
C ALA A 426 -17.46 15.72 -23.63
N VAL A 427 -16.27 16.27 -23.94
CA VAL A 427 -15.02 16.28 -23.11
C VAL A 427 -14.12 15.02 -23.03
N GLY A 428 -12.89 15.18 -23.56
CA GLY A 428 -11.68 15.17 -22.72
C GLY A 428 -10.89 13.89 -22.42
N ILE A 429 -10.84 12.91 -23.32
CA ILE A 429 -9.75 11.93 -23.30
C ILE A 429 -8.50 12.62 -23.87
N PHE A 430 -7.42 12.78 -23.11
CA PHE A 430 -6.14 13.29 -23.63
C PHE A 430 -5.19 12.12 -23.97
N PRO A 431 -5.17 11.62 -25.22
CA PRO A 431 -4.22 10.60 -25.62
C PRO A 431 -2.88 11.26 -25.95
N TRP A 432 -1.93 11.24 -25.02
CA TRP A 432 -0.52 11.29 -25.40
C TRP A 432 0.03 9.86 -25.32
N MET A 433 -0.06 9.15 -26.44
CA MET A 433 0.39 7.76 -26.61
C MET A 433 1.71 7.75 -27.38
N SER A 434 2.78 7.24 -26.76
CA SER A 434 4.08 6.97 -27.40
C SER A 434 4.37 5.47 -27.30
N ILE A 435 4.30 4.74 -28.42
CA ILE A 435 4.42 3.27 -28.48
C ILE A 435 5.84 2.88 -28.97
N PRO A 436 6.66 2.14 -28.19
CA PRO A 436 7.79 1.40 -28.71
C PRO A 436 7.44 -0.07 -29.03
N ARG A 437 7.95 -0.50 -30.20
CA ARG A 437 7.77 -1.76 -30.95
C ARG A 437 7.67 -3.09 -30.18
N ARG A 438 6.66 -3.91 -30.52
CA ARG A 438 6.77 -5.37 -30.76
C ARG A 438 5.68 -5.85 -31.75
N VAL A 439 6.05 -6.85 -32.56
CA VAL A 439 5.27 -7.41 -33.68
C VAL A 439 4.00 -8.11 -33.18
N ALA A 440 2.84 -7.73 -33.71
CA ALA A 440 1.55 -8.39 -33.45
C ALA A 440 1.39 -9.64 -34.34
N THR A 441 0.91 -10.73 -33.77
CA THR A 441 0.37 -11.88 -34.53
C THR A 441 -1.16 -11.83 -34.50
N ALA A 442 -1.76 -12.01 -35.67
CA ALA A 442 -3.18 -11.83 -35.92
C ALA A 442 -4.03 -13.04 -35.48
N THR A 443 -4.91 -12.83 -34.51
CA THR A 443 -6.23 -13.45 -34.23
C THR A 443 -6.68 -12.83 -32.90
N GLY A 444 -7.77 -12.12 -32.65
CA GLY A 444 -9.06 -11.90 -33.29
C GLY A 444 -10.01 -11.45 -32.15
N THR A 445 -10.99 -10.58 -32.46
CA THR A 445 -12.05 -10.00 -31.60
C THR A 445 -11.68 -8.73 -30.80
N GLY A 446 -12.40 -7.64 -31.10
CA GLY A 446 -12.13 -6.28 -30.64
C GLY A 446 -12.41 -6.07 -29.15
N ARG A 447 -11.36 -6.11 -28.36
CA ARG A 447 -11.31 -5.65 -26.96
C ARG A 447 -10.41 -4.42 -26.92
N ALA A 448 -10.83 -3.38 -26.19
CA ALA A 448 -10.20 -2.08 -26.08
C ALA A 448 -8.70 -2.11 -26.42
N ALA A 449 -8.37 -1.44 -27.53
CA ALA A 449 -7.05 -1.45 -28.15
C ALA A 449 -5.95 -1.31 -27.10
N SER A 450 -4.92 -2.13 -27.23
CA SER A 450 -3.74 -2.10 -26.37
C SER A 450 -3.15 -0.68 -26.32
N PHE A 451 -3.28 -0.01 -25.17
CA PHE A 451 -2.62 1.27 -24.91
C PHE A 451 -1.22 0.98 -24.34
N TRP A 452 -0.23 0.96 -25.24
CA TRP A 452 1.18 0.67 -24.93
C TRP A 452 1.92 1.95 -24.51
N ALA A 453 2.65 1.89 -23.39
CA ALA A 453 3.57 2.95 -22.92
C ALA A 453 5.05 2.50 -22.98
N ARG A 454 5.94 3.49 -22.95
CA ARG A 454 7.39 3.45 -23.23
C ARG A 454 8.21 2.43 -22.42
N ARG A 455 9.19 1.81 -23.10
CA ARG A 455 10.32 1.08 -22.49
C ARG A 455 11.37 2.08 -21.99
N ALA A 456 11.82 1.94 -20.75
CA ALA A 456 12.98 2.67 -20.21
C ALA A 456 14.25 2.30 -20.99
N SER A 457 15.01 3.30 -21.44
CA SER A 457 16.31 3.11 -22.10
C SER A 457 17.36 2.65 -21.08
N GLN A 458 18.02 1.51 -21.34
CA GLN A 458 19.29 1.21 -20.70
C GLN A 458 20.38 2.19 -21.18
N PRO A 459 21.36 2.54 -20.34
CA PRO A 459 22.46 3.42 -20.74
C PRO A 459 23.32 2.73 -21.80
N THR A 460 23.50 3.41 -22.93
CA THR A 460 24.37 2.98 -24.03
C THR A 460 25.81 2.84 -23.54
N ALA A 461 26.36 1.64 -23.67
CA ALA A 461 27.78 1.41 -23.58
C ALA A 461 28.50 2.27 -24.63
N THR A 462 29.49 3.03 -24.18
CA THR A 462 30.36 3.87 -24.99
C THR A 462 31.09 3.02 -26.04
N ALA A 463 30.87 3.33 -27.32
CA ALA A 463 31.64 2.76 -28.41
C ALA A 463 33.11 3.24 -28.32
N LYS A 464 34.04 2.30 -28.17
CA LYS A 464 35.49 2.53 -28.23
C LYS A 464 35.90 2.67 -29.72
N PRO A 465 36.79 3.61 -30.10
CA PRO A 465 37.11 3.84 -31.50
C PRO A 465 37.99 2.70 -32.07
N ALA A 466 37.69 2.33 -33.32
CA ALA A 466 38.41 1.31 -34.08
C ALA A 466 39.88 1.71 -34.29
N SER A 467 40.80 0.88 -33.79
CA SER A 467 42.22 0.96 -34.16
C SER A 467 42.48 0.11 -35.41
N ARG A 468 43.12 0.74 -36.40
CA ARG A 468 43.69 0.08 -37.58
C ARG A 468 44.78 -0.91 -37.16
N SER A 469 44.75 -2.12 -37.68
CA SER A 469 45.99 -2.89 -37.90
C SER A 469 45.90 -3.69 -39.20
N ARG A 470 47.04 -3.76 -39.88
CA ARG A 470 47.29 -4.28 -41.23
C ARG A 470 47.40 -5.80 -41.24
N GLY A 471 47.10 -6.41 -42.39
CA GLY A 471 48.04 -7.37 -43.01
C GLY A 471 47.54 -8.78 -43.37
N CYS A 472 47.65 -9.10 -44.68
CA CYS A 472 47.84 -10.43 -45.30
C CYS A 472 46.62 -11.40 -45.32
N ARG A 473 46.25 -12.10 -46.42
CA ARG A 473 46.95 -12.60 -47.63
C ARG A 473 45.94 -12.86 -48.78
N ARG A 474 46.41 -12.75 -50.04
CA ARG A 474 45.83 -13.40 -51.25
C ARG A 474 46.36 -14.86 -51.36
N PRO A 475 45.66 -15.79 -52.06
CA PRO A 475 45.78 -15.99 -53.52
C PRO A 475 44.40 -16.29 -54.19
N ARG A 476 44.14 -16.21 -55.49
CA ARG A 476 44.89 -16.05 -56.74
C ARG A 476 44.27 -14.93 -57.56
#